data_AF-A0A453R1K5-F1
#
_entry.id   AF-A0A453R1K5-F1
#
_cell.length_a   1.000
_cell.length_b   1.000
_cell.length_c   1.000
_cell.angle_alpha   90.00
_cell.angle_beta   90.00
_cell.angle_gamma   90.00
#
_symmetry.space_group_name_H-M   'P 1'
#
loop_
_entity.id
_entity.type
_entity.pdbx_description
1 polymer ?
#
loop_
_entity_poly.entity_id
_entity_poly.type
_entity_poly.pdbx_seq_one_letter_code
_entity_poly.pdbx_strand_id
1 'polypeptide(L)'
;DSCGVRRAGAMALRSPSSTSRRDLVPRYSPPADSLPPTSQGGFSNGARADVARKTKEEADHLLAKLEKEGVEIDGKITSIIGDGIGRIQADAAR
;
A
#
# COMPACT_ATOMS: atom_id res chain seq x y z
N ASP A 1 33.62 -56.92 45.73
CA ASP A 1 32.73 -56.12 46.60
C ASP A 1 32.39 -54.78 46.02
N SER A 2 31.13 -54.43 46.24
CA SER A 2 30.43 -53.19 45.94
C SER A 2 31.12 -51.94 46.50
N CYS A 3 30.94 -50.81 45.81
CA CYS A 3 30.24 -49.64 46.36
C CYS A 3 30.20 -48.53 45.29
N GLY A 4 29.01 -48.36 44.70
CA GLY A 4 28.70 -47.13 43.97
C GLY A 4 28.45 -45.97 44.92
N VAL A 5 28.46 -44.75 44.37
CA VAL A 5 27.46 -43.69 44.60
C VAL A 5 27.68 -42.64 43.50
N ARG A 6 26.66 -42.46 42.67
CA ARG A 6 26.59 -41.42 41.64
C ARG A 6 26.38 -40.08 42.33
N ARG A 7 27.22 -39.09 42.02
CA ARG A 7 27.24 -37.79 42.70
C ARG A 7 26.01 -36.96 42.33
N ALA A 8 25.36 -36.44 43.36
CA ALA A 8 24.19 -35.59 43.37
C ALA A 8 24.42 -34.17 42.83
N GLY A 9 23.36 -33.50 42.36
CA GLY A 9 23.38 -32.06 42.13
C GLY A 9 22.15 -31.46 41.43
N ALA A 10 21.13 -31.11 42.23
CA ALA A 10 20.15 -30.02 42.07
C ALA A 10 19.16 -29.98 40.87
N MET A 11 17.88 -30.24 41.18
CA MET A 11 16.74 -29.61 40.50
C MET A 11 16.76 -28.10 40.78
N ALA A 12 16.88 -27.28 39.74
CA ALA A 12 16.60 -25.85 39.82
C ALA A 12 15.34 -25.54 38.99
N LEU A 13 14.19 -25.58 39.65
CA LEU A 13 12.95 -24.98 39.15
C LEU A 13 13.16 -23.46 39.07
N ARG A 14 13.44 -22.95 37.87
CA ARG A 14 13.50 -21.50 37.63
C ARG A 14 12.08 -20.98 37.39
N SER A 15 11.59 -20.22 38.35
CA SER A 15 10.48 -19.26 38.22
C SER A 15 10.76 -18.10 39.19
N PRO A 16 10.13 -16.93 39.06
CA PRO A 16 9.97 -16.04 37.91
C PRO A 16 10.55 -14.64 38.24
N SER A 17 11.00 -13.82 37.27
CA SER A 17 11.06 -12.36 37.47
C SER A 17 11.21 -11.58 36.16
N SER A 18 10.07 -11.03 35.75
CA SER A 18 9.81 -9.79 35.05
C SER A 18 10.99 -8.85 34.75
N THR A 19 11.30 -8.71 33.46
CA THR A 19 11.77 -7.43 32.91
C THR A 19 10.83 -7.02 31.78
N SER A 20 9.82 -6.26 32.17
CA SER A 20 9.15 -5.19 31.40
C SER A 20 9.25 -5.28 29.87
N ARG A 21 8.44 -6.15 29.25
CA ARG A 21 8.16 -6.03 27.81
C ARG A 21 7.02 -5.03 27.63
N ARG A 22 7.38 -3.77 27.89
CA ARG A 22 6.70 -2.51 27.57
C ARG A 22 5.28 -2.68 27.02
N ASP A 23 4.33 -2.58 27.93
CA ASP A 23 3.00 -2.10 27.58
C ASP A 23 3.02 -0.57 27.74
N LEU A 24 2.69 0.16 26.67
CA LEU A 24 2.20 1.55 26.59
C LEU A 24 2.14 1.99 25.10
N VAL A 25 1.12 1.54 24.35
CA VAL A 25 -0.01 2.37 23.82
C VAL A 25 0.33 3.49 22.77
N PRO A 26 -0.50 3.78 21.74
CA PRO A 26 -0.72 3.01 20.50
C PRO A 26 -0.93 3.92 19.27
N ARG A 27 -0.12 3.87 18.20
CA ARG A 27 -0.36 4.76 17.04
C ARG A 27 -0.34 4.04 15.69
N TYR A 28 -1.57 3.68 15.33
CA TYR A 28 -2.17 3.68 13.99
C TYR A 28 -1.75 2.56 13.03
N SER A 29 -2.78 1.82 12.65
CA SER A 29 -2.96 1.06 11.43
C SER A 29 -2.04 1.50 10.30
N PRO A 30 -1.42 0.58 9.53
CA PRO A 30 -0.92 0.97 8.22
C PRO A 30 -2.10 1.58 7.45
N PRO A 31 -1.94 2.72 6.76
CA PRO A 31 -2.98 3.16 5.85
C PRO A 31 -3.24 2.02 4.88
N ALA A 32 -4.49 1.58 4.83
CA ALA A 32 -4.99 0.57 3.91
C ALA A 32 -5.03 1.05 2.46
N ASP A 33 -4.20 2.02 2.07
CA ASP A 33 -4.35 2.79 0.83
C ASP A 33 -3.02 3.06 0.12
N SER A 34 -2.25 2.00 -0.12
CA SER A 34 -1.22 2.02 -1.16
C SER A 34 -0.99 0.62 -1.71
N LEU A 35 -2.05 -0.07 -2.09
CA LEU A 35 -1.90 -1.06 -3.16
C LEU A 35 -1.60 -0.26 -4.43
N PRO A 36 -0.44 -0.41 -5.08
CA PRO A 36 -0.35 0.02 -6.46
C PRO A 36 -1.41 -0.78 -7.23
N PRO A 37 -2.17 -0.20 -8.17
CA PRO A 37 -2.97 -1.01 -9.06
C PRO A 37 -2.03 -1.74 -10.03
N THR A 38 -1.34 -2.77 -9.53
CA THR A 38 -0.75 -3.79 -10.38
C THR A 38 -1.89 -4.66 -10.90
N SER A 39 -2.66 -4.11 -11.84
CA SER A 39 -3.41 -4.93 -12.78
C SER A 39 -2.40 -5.52 -13.76
N GLN A 40 -1.78 -6.62 -13.34
CA GLN A 40 -1.11 -7.56 -14.21
C GLN A 40 -2.22 -8.41 -14.85
N GLY A 41 -2.77 -7.96 -15.98
CA GLY A 41 -3.91 -8.62 -16.61
C GLY A 41 -3.94 -8.42 -18.11
N GLY A 42 -3.49 -9.46 -18.84
CA GLY A 42 -3.99 -9.82 -20.18
C GLY A 42 -3.80 -8.81 -21.32
N PHE A 43 -2.82 -9.08 -22.19
CA PHE A 43 -2.71 -8.47 -23.51
C PHE A 43 -3.88 -8.89 -24.42
N SER A 44 -4.98 -8.14 -24.43
CA SER A 44 -5.87 -7.92 -25.58
C SER A 44 -7.00 -6.98 -25.16
N ASN A 45 -7.39 -6.04 -26.05
CA ASN A 45 -8.54 -5.12 -26.06
C ASN A 45 -8.90 -4.39 -24.75
N GLY A 46 -9.10 -5.09 -23.64
CA GLY A 46 -9.17 -4.55 -22.29
C GLY A 46 -7.93 -3.76 -21.86
N ALA A 47 -6.75 -4.04 -22.42
CA ALA A 47 -5.54 -3.26 -22.16
C ALA A 47 -5.67 -1.79 -22.60
N ARG A 48 -6.36 -1.51 -23.71
CA ARG A 48 -6.56 -0.12 -24.18
C ARG A 48 -7.63 0.61 -23.36
N ALA A 49 -8.71 -0.08 -23.01
CA ALA A 49 -9.73 0.45 -22.10
C ALA A 49 -9.18 0.68 -20.68
N ASP A 50 -8.27 -0.19 -20.22
CA ASP A 50 -7.52 -0.05 -18.98
C ASP A 50 -6.59 1.17 -19.03
N VAL A 51 -5.90 1.41 -20.15
CA VAL A 51 -5.12 2.65 -20.35
C VAL A 51 -6.01 3.88 -20.27
N ALA A 52 -7.15 3.92 -20.96
CA ALA A 52 -8.05 5.08 -20.91
C ALA A 52 -8.59 5.36 -19.50
N ARG A 53 -8.93 4.30 -18.75
CA ARG A 53 -9.34 4.42 -17.34
C ARG A 53 -8.21 4.93 -16.46
N LYS A 54 -7.01 4.35 -16.57
CA LYS A 54 -5.83 4.76 -15.81
C LYS A 54 -5.46 6.21 -16.10
N THR A 55 -5.51 6.65 -17.36
CA THR A 55 -5.23 8.05 -17.70
C THR A 55 -6.21 9.01 -17.06
N LYS A 56 -7.49 8.66 -16.96
CA LYS A 56 -8.47 9.48 -16.25
C LYS A 56 -8.17 9.54 -14.76
N GLU A 57 -7.98 8.39 -14.12
CA GLU A 57 -7.65 8.32 -12.68
C GLU A 57 -6.37 9.12 -12.37
N GLU A 58 -5.31 8.94 -13.15
CA GLU A 58 -4.06 9.69 -13.00
C GLU A 58 -4.24 11.20 -13.16
N ALA A 59 -5.03 11.64 -14.14
CA ALA A 59 -5.33 13.05 -14.31
C ALA A 59 -6.06 13.62 -13.09
N ASP A 60 -7.09 12.93 -12.58
CA ASP A 60 -7.84 13.34 -11.38
C ASP A 60 -6.92 13.41 -10.15
N HIS A 61 -6.04 12.42 -9.97
CA HIS A 61 -5.06 12.39 -8.88
C HIS A 61 -4.05 13.55 -8.95
N LEU A 62 -3.57 13.90 -10.15
CA LEU A 62 -2.65 15.01 -10.34
C LEU A 62 -3.33 16.35 -10.11
N LEU A 63 -4.56 16.54 -10.60
CA LEU A 63 -5.35 17.74 -10.35
C LEU A 63 -5.59 17.96 -8.85
N ALA A 64 -5.93 16.90 -8.11
CA ALA A 64 -6.11 16.97 -6.67
C ALA A 64 -4.81 17.30 -5.91
N LYS A 65 -3.65 16.86 -6.41
CA LYS A 65 -2.35 17.27 -5.83
C LYS A 65 -2.07 18.75 -6.06
N LEU A 66 -2.34 19.25 -7.26
CA LEU A 66 -2.15 20.65 -7.61
C LEU A 66 -3.06 21.56 -6.78
N GLU A 67 -4.32 21.17 -6.55
CA GLU A 67 -5.23 21.89 -5.66
C GLU A 67 -4.70 21.96 -4.22
N LYS A 68 -4.16 20.85 -3.70
CA LYS A 68 -3.54 20.81 -2.35
C LYS A 68 -2.29 21.68 -2.25
N GLU A 69 -1.54 21.81 -3.33
CA GLU A 69 -0.38 22.71 -3.43
C GLU A 69 -0.79 24.18 -3.62
N GLY A 70 -2.10 24.47 -3.72
CA GLY A 70 -2.64 25.82 -3.91
C GLY A 70 -2.49 26.32 -5.35
N VAL A 71 -2.29 25.42 -6.31
CA VAL A 71 -2.18 25.75 -7.73
C VAL A 71 -3.59 25.89 -8.31
N GLU A 72 -3.92 27.11 -8.73
CA GLU A 72 -5.17 27.36 -9.46
C GLU A 72 -5.04 26.89 -10.90
N ILE A 73 -5.96 26.04 -11.33
CA ILE A 73 -5.99 25.49 -12.70
C ILE A 73 -7.07 26.22 -13.48
N ASP A 74 -6.63 26.93 -14.53
CA ASP A 74 -7.53 27.63 -15.45
C ASP A 74 -8.47 26.65 -16.15
N GLY A 75 -9.71 27.09 -16.38
CA GLY A 75 -10.74 26.29 -17.05
C GLY A 75 -10.31 25.78 -18.44
N LYS A 76 -9.43 26.50 -19.16
CA LYS A 76 -8.89 26.02 -20.45
C LYS A 76 -8.00 24.81 -20.28
N ILE A 77 -7.21 24.74 -19.20
CA ILE A 77 -6.36 23.59 -18.91
C ILE A 77 -7.24 22.39 -18.59
N THR A 78 -8.26 22.57 -17.75
CA THR A 78 -9.25 21.52 -17.44
C THR A 78 -9.95 21.02 -18.71
N SER A 79 -10.32 21.92 -19.62
CA SER A 79 -10.92 21.55 -20.92
C SER A 79 -9.95 20.72 -21.78
N ILE A 80 -8.68 21.11 -21.88
CA ILE A 80 -7.68 20.39 -22.67
C ILE A 80 -7.46 18.97 -22.12
N ILE A 81 -7.44 18.81 -20.79
CA ILE A 81 -7.30 17.52 -20.12
C ILE A 81 -8.52 16.63 -20.42
N GLY A 82 -9.73 17.19 -20.26
CA GLY A 82 -10.98 16.48 -20.57
C GLY A 82 -11.05 16.01 -22.02
N ASP A 83 -10.73 16.89 -22.97
CA ASP A 83 -10.69 16.56 -24.40
C ASP A 83 -9.62 15.51 -24.71
N GLY A 84 -8.46 15.59 -24.06
CA GLY A 84 -7.39 14.59 -24.18
C GLY A 84 -7.83 13.19 -23.73
N ILE A 85 -8.46 13.09 -22.56
CA ILE A 85 -9.01 11.83 -22.04
C ILE A 85 -10.10 11.29 -22.96
N GLY A 86 -10.99 12.15 -23.45
CA GLY A 86 -12.04 11.78 -24.38
C GLY A 86 -11.50 11.16 -25.67
N ARG A 87 -10.42 11.74 -26.24
CA ARG A 87 -9.75 11.17 -27.42
C ARG A 87 -9.11 9.81 -27.14
N ILE A 88 -8.45 9.65 -25.99
CA ILE A 88 -7.82 8.37 -25.60
C ILE A 88 -8.89 7.28 -25.41
N GLN A 89 -10.03 7.64 -24.80
CA GLN A 89 -11.14 6.71 -24.65
C GLN A 89 -11.77 6.33 -25.99
N ALA A 90 -11.93 7.29 -26.90
CA ALA A 90 -12.40 7.04 -28.25
C ALA A 90 -11.44 6.15 -29.05
N ASP A 91 -10.13 6.36 -28.92
CA ASP A 91 -9.11 5.50 -29.55
C ASP A 91 -9.09 4.09 -28.95
N ALA A 92 -9.24 3.98 -27.63
CA ALA A 92 -9.31 2.70 -26.93
C ALA A 92 -10.55 1.87 -27.30
N ALA A 93 -11.61 2.50 -27.79
CA ALA A 93 -12.85 1.87 -28.23
C ALA A 93 -12.84 1.45 -29.71
N ARG A 94 -11.78 1.76 -30.46
CA ARG A 94 -11.60 1.39 -31.88
C ARG A 94 -10.83 0.08 -32.03
#